data_AF-A0A7R9EHP8-F1
#
_entry.id   AF-A0A7R9EHP8-F1
#
_cell.length_a   1.000
_cell.length_b   1.000
_cell.length_c   1.000
_cell.angle_alpha   90.00
_cell.angle_beta   90.00
_cell.angle_gamma   90.00
#
_symmetry.space_group_name_H-M   'P 1'
#
loop_
_entity.id
_entity.type
_entity.pdbx_description
1 polymer ?
#
loop_
_entity_poly.entity_id
_entity_poly.type
_entity_poly.pdbx_seq_one_letter_code
_entity_poly.pdbx_strand_id
1 'polypeptide(L)'
;MCSSYWWWRQRKGDQKPPSRWRRVGELAELTVFPLKSGRGVQLEEADCTEIGLRTREEGVFQLRDRFFLAYDERNGEFKTARTFPKMVLITVTAKSASSVMFEAPGMSPILVDVPDQSRPVATCT
;
A
#
# COMPACT_ATOMS: atom_id res chain seq x y z
N MET A 1 40.42 -3.15 -21.46
CA MET A 1 38.98 -3.56 -21.42
C MET A 1 38.69 -4.08 -20.02
N CYS A 2 37.80 -3.43 -19.28
CA CYS A 2 37.56 -3.69 -17.85
C CYS A 2 37.04 -5.12 -17.61
N SER A 3 37.88 -5.99 -17.05
CA SER A 3 37.56 -7.39 -16.68
C SER A 3 36.32 -7.48 -15.77
N SER A 4 36.11 -6.46 -14.92
CA SER A 4 34.95 -6.29 -14.06
C SER A 4 33.60 -6.18 -14.80
N TYR A 5 33.57 -5.57 -15.99
CA TYR A 5 32.36 -5.45 -16.81
C TYR A 5 31.95 -6.79 -17.42
N TRP A 6 32.93 -7.59 -17.89
CA TRP A 6 32.71 -8.94 -18.38
C TRP A 6 32.20 -9.88 -17.29
N TRP A 7 32.79 -9.78 -16.09
CA TRP A 7 32.41 -10.57 -14.93
C TRP A 7 30.99 -10.24 -14.43
N TRP A 8 30.60 -8.97 -14.44
CA TRP A 8 29.23 -8.53 -14.12
C TRP A 8 28.20 -9.01 -15.16
N ARG A 9 28.56 -9.02 -16.44
CA ARG A 9 27.70 -9.53 -17.54
C ARG A 9 27.48 -11.04 -17.46
N GLN A 10 28.51 -11.81 -17.15
CA GLN A 10 28.40 -13.27 -16.96
C GLN A 10 27.48 -13.62 -15.79
N ARG A 11 27.58 -12.90 -14.66
CA ARG A 11 26.70 -13.10 -13.49
C ARG A 11 25.23 -12.78 -13.75
N LYS A 12 24.90 -11.88 -14.67
CA LYS A 12 23.51 -11.58 -15.05
C LYS A 12 22.92 -12.63 -16.01
N GLY A 13 23.73 -13.30 -16.82
CA GLY A 13 23.27 -14.31 -17.79
C GLY A 13 22.80 -15.63 -17.18
N ASP A 14 23.25 -15.95 -15.96
CA ASP A 14 23.05 -17.26 -15.32
C ASP A 14 21.91 -17.29 -14.29
N GLN A 15 21.08 -16.25 -14.18
CA GLN A 15 19.88 -16.28 -13.35
C GLN A 15 18.73 -17.00 -14.07
N LYS A 16 18.95 -18.25 -14.47
CA LYS A 16 17.86 -19.11 -14.96
C LYS A 16 17.06 -19.59 -13.74
N PRO A 17 15.72 -19.43 -13.75
CA PRO A 17 14.89 -20.05 -12.73
C PRO A 17 15.15 -21.57 -12.66
N PRO A 18 15.03 -22.18 -11.49
CA PRO A 18 15.31 -23.61 -11.33
C PRO A 18 14.38 -24.44 -12.22
N SER A 19 14.90 -25.55 -12.76
CA SER A 19 14.13 -26.49 -13.56
C SER A 19 13.12 -27.30 -12.75
N ARG A 20 13.32 -27.39 -11.43
CA ARG A 20 12.44 -28.10 -10.50
C ARG A 20 11.99 -27.18 -9.38
N TRP A 21 10.67 -27.04 -9.25
CA TRP A 21 10.04 -26.29 -8.17
C TRP A 21 9.62 -27.23 -7.05
N ARG A 22 9.72 -26.75 -5.80
CA ARG A 22 9.22 -27.43 -4.61
C ARG A 22 8.25 -26.49 -3.91
N ARG A 23 7.03 -26.97 -3.64
CA ARG A 23 6.07 -26.23 -2.80
C ARG A 23 6.66 -26.03 -1.41
N VAL A 24 6.73 -24.78 -0.95
CA VAL A 24 7.30 -24.41 0.36
C VAL A 24 6.24 -24.04 1.40
N GLY A 25 5.00 -23.83 0.96
CA GLY A 25 3.90 -23.46 1.85
C GLY A 25 2.66 -23.03 1.09
N GLU A 26 1.73 -22.50 1.87
CA GLU A 26 0.46 -21.92 1.43
C GLU A 26 0.27 -20.60 2.15
N LEU A 27 -0.38 -19.65 1.48
CA LEU A 27 -0.74 -18.39 2.10
C LEU A 27 -1.88 -18.63 3.08
N ALA A 28 -1.63 -18.41 4.38
CA ALA A 28 -2.64 -18.58 5.42
C ALA A 28 -3.54 -17.34 5.56
N GLU A 29 -2.94 -16.15 5.51
CA GLU A 29 -3.65 -14.89 5.67
C GLU A 29 -3.05 -13.82 4.75
N LEU A 30 -3.92 -12.98 4.20
CA LEU A 30 -3.55 -11.82 3.41
C LEU A 30 -4.09 -10.57 4.09
N THR A 31 -3.23 -9.57 4.29
CA THR A 31 -3.61 -8.33 4.96
C THR A 31 -2.99 -7.14 4.24
N VAL A 32 -3.79 -6.12 3.95
CA VAL A 32 -3.34 -4.84 3.40
C VAL A 32 -3.40 -3.76 4.48
N PHE A 33 -2.44 -2.83 4.48
CA PHE A 33 -2.40 -1.71 5.43
C PHE A 33 -2.58 -0.39 4.68
N PRO A 34 -3.83 0.01 4.35
CA PRO A 34 -4.10 1.18 3.50
C PRO A 34 -3.60 2.50 4.11
N LEU A 35 -3.62 2.63 5.44
CA LEU A 35 -3.05 3.77 6.16
C LEU A 35 -1.73 3.36 6.82
N LYS A 36 -0.68 4.18 6.65
CA LYS A 36 0.60 3.95 7.33
C LYS A 36 0.41 3.95 8.85
N SER A 37 0.76 2.83 9.47
CA SER A 37 0.56 2.59 10.92
C SER A 37 -0.92 2.54 11.36
N GLY A 38 -1.85 2.38 10.41
CA GLY A 38 -3.26 2.12 10.66
C GLY A 38 -3.57 0.65 10.91
N ARG A 39 -4.85 0.32 11.05
CA ARG A 39 -5.31 -1.07 11.14
C ARG A 39 -5.16 -1.79 9.80
N GLY A 40 -4.76 -3.05 9.84
CA GLY A 40 -4.75 -3.94 8.68
C GLY A 40 -6.15 -4.40 8.30
N VAL A 41 -6.40 -4.55 7.00
CA VAL A 41 -7.63 -5.10 6.45
C VAL A 41 -7.31 -6.50 5.90
N GLN A 42 -7.97 -7.51 6.45
CA GLN A 42 -7.83 -8.88 5.94
C GLN A 42 -8.52 -9.01 4.59
N LEU A 43 -7.89 -9.75 3.68
CA LEU A 43 -8.35 -9.97 2.31
C LEU A 43 -8.36 -11.47 2.01
N GLU A 44 -9.28 -11.89 1.14
CA GLU A 44 -9.27 -13.24 0.55
C GLU A 44 -8.42 -13.27 -0.73
N GLU A 45 -8.46 -12.19 -1.51
CA GLU A 45 -7.69 -12.00 -2.73
C GLU A 45 -7.18 -10.56 -2.87
N ALA A 46 -6.08 -10.38 -3.60
CA ALA A 46 -5.53 -9.07 -3.95
C ALA A 46 -4.72 -9.14 -5.24
N ASP A 47 -4.63 -8.02 -5.94
CA ASP A 47 -3.71 -7.86 -7.04
C ASP A 47 -2.31 -7.54 -6.53
N CYS A 48 -1.30 -8.25 -7.03
CA CYS A 48 0.10 -7.91 -6.84
C CYS A 48 0.52 -6.86 -7.87
N THR A 49 0.79 -5.64 -7.41
CA THR A 49 1.30 -4.54 -8.25
C THR A 49 2.79 -4.32 -7.99
N GLU A 50 3.45 -3.50 -8.83
CA GLU A 50 4.87 -3.16 -8.66
C GLU A 50 5.19 -2.52 -7.30
N ILE A 51 4.22 -1.83 -6.71
CA ILE A 51 4.38 -1.06 -5.46
C ILE A 51 3.71 -1.72 -4.24
N GLY A 52 3.12 -2.91 -4.41
CA GLY A 52 2.48 -3.65 -3.32
C GLY A 52 1.10 -4.20 -3.67
N LEU A 53 0.39 -4.65 -2.64
CA LEU A 53 -0.95 -5.23 -2.77
C LEU A 53 -1.99 -4.16 -3.08
N ARG A 54 -2.98 -4.53 -3.87
CA ARG A 54 -4.16 -3.73 -4.19
C ARG A 54 -5.43 -4.58 -4.08
N THR A 55 -6.49 -4.04 -3.49
CA THR A 55 -7.78 -4.74 -3.40
C THR A 55 -8.41 -4.90 -4.78
N ARG A 56 -9.10 -6.02 -4.98
CA ARG A 56 -9.67 -6.40 -6.27
C ARG A 56 -11.11 -5.93 -6.50
N GLU A 57 -11.80 -5.50 -5.45
CA GLU A 57 -13.22 -5.15 -5.47
C GLU A 57 -13.55 -4.10 -6.55
N GLU A 58 -14.50 -4.44 -7.42
CA GLU A 58 -14.95 -3.59 -8.53
C GLU A 58 -16.03 -2.59 -8.07
N GLY A 59 -16.10 -1.43 -8.70
CA GLY A 59 -17.09 -0.40 -8.39
C GLY A 59 -16.79 0.47 -7.16
N VAL A 60 -15.76 0.13 -6.38
CA VAL A 60 -15.24 0.92 -5.25
C VAL A 60 -13.79 1.30 -5.45
N PHE A 61 -13.31 2.26 -4.65
CA PHE A 61 -11.93 2.67 -4.66
C PHE A 61 -11.01 1.52 -4.25
N GLN A 62 -10.05 1.17 -5.12
CA GLN A 62 -9.10 0.09 -4.86
C GLN A 62 -8.06 0.52 -3.81
N LEU A 63 -8.19 0.01 -2.58
CA LEU A 63 -7.22 0.25 -1.51
C LEU A 63 -5.87 -0.39 -1.86
N ARG A 64 -4.78 0.33 -1.61
CA ARG A 64 -3.41 -0.12 -1.86
C ARG A 64 -2.60 -0.13 -0.58
N ASP A 65 -1.57 -0.97 -0.50
CA ASP A 65 -0.71 -1.02 0.68
C ASP A 65 -0.01 0.35 0.91
N ARG A 66 -0.20 0.90 2.10
CA ARG A 66 0.38 2.17 2.60
C ARG A 66 0.11 3.38 1.73
N PHE A 67 -1.06 3.44 1.10
CA PHE A 67 -1.44 4.55 0.22
C PHE A 67 -1.68 5.87 0.97
N PHE A 68 -2.21 5.81 2.19
CA PHE A 68 -2.50 6.98 3.00
C PHE A 68 -1.45 7.19 4.10
N LEU A 69 -1.24 8.44 4.46
CA LEU A 69 -0.30 8.87 5.50
C LEU A 69 -0.92 10.01 6.31
N ALA A 70 -0.81 9.91 7.64
CA ALA A 70 -1.07 11.04 8.51
C ALA A 70 0.23 11.85 8.70
N TYR A 71 0.13 13.15 8.50
CA TYR A 71 1.22 14.08 8.76
C TYR A 71 0.67 15.34 9.46
N ASP A 72 1.56 16.07 10.11
CA ASP A 72 1.23 17.38 10.66
C ASP A 72 1.47 18.46 9.61
N GLU A 73 0.42 19.23 9.34
CA GLU A 73 0.39 20.23 8.29
C GLU A 73 1.43 21.33 8.50
N ARG A 74 1.74 21.69 9.75
CA ARG A 74 2.61 22.83 10.06
C ARG A 74 4.08 22.50 9.84
N ASN A 75 4.49 21.29 10.22
CA ASN A 75 5.89 20.89 10.22
C ASN A 75 6.22 19.78 9.19
N GLY A 76 5.21 19.21 8.52
CA GLY A 76 5.36 18.12 7.57
C GLY A 76 5.73 16.78 8.20
N GLU A 77 5.70 16.67 9.54
CA GLU A 77 6.16 15.47 10.22
C GLU A 77 5.16 14.32 10.09
N PHE A 78 5.67 13.15 9.73
CA PHE A 78 4.87 11.94 9.65
C PHE A 78 4.45 11.47 11.04
N LYS A 79 3.15 11.26 11.21
CA LYS A 79 2.58 10.63 12.40
C LYS A 79 2.57 9.13 12.18
N THR A 80 3.16 8.39 13.11
CA THR A 80 3.29 6.94 13.03
C THR A 80 2.89 6.31 14.36
N ALA A 81 2.65 5.00 14.38
CA ALA A 81 2.32 4.30 15.62
C ALA A 81 3.43 4.36 16.70
N ARG A 82 4.66 4.76 16.35
CA ARG A 82 5.73 4.97 17.33
C ARG A 82 5.45 6.18 18.23
N THR A 83 4.90 7.24 17.65
CA THR A 83 4.56 8.49 18.35
C THR A 83 3.08 8.54 18.74
N PHE A 84 2.22 7.93 17.94
CA PHE A 84 0.77 7.84 18.16
C PHE A 84 0.29 6.38 18.11
N PRO A 85 0.52 5.58 19.15
CA PRO A 85 0.18 4.15 19.14
C PRO A 85 -1.29 3.85 18.81
N LYS A 86 -2.21 4.76 19.15
CA LYS A 86 -3.65 4.62 18.86
C LYS A 86 -3.99 4.66 17.37
N MET A 87 -3.06 5.02 16.48
CA MET A 87 -3.28 4.96 15.03
C MET A 87 -3.64 3.56 14.54
N VAL A 88 -3.18 2.51 15.22
CA VAL A 88 -3.50 1.11 14.89
C VAL A 88 -4.99 0.76 15.04
N LEU A 89 -5.78 1.63 15.67
CA LEU A 89 -7.22 1.49 15.82
C LEU A 89 -8.00 2.09 14.64
N ILE A 90 -7.33 2.87 13.79
CA ILE A 90 -7.96 3.54 12.65
C ILE A 90 -8.20 2.51 11.55
N THR A 91 -9.47 2.29 11.21
CA THR A 91 -9.89 1.50 10.05
C THR A 91 -10.06 2.39 8.83
N VAL A 92 -9.77 1.82 7.67
CA VAL A 92 -9.95 2.49 6.38
C VAL A 92 -10.83 1.60 5.51
N THR A 93 -11.93 2.15 5.01
CA THR A 93 -12.86 1.42 4.15
C THR A 93 -13.16 2.24 2.90
N ALA A 94 -13.15 1.59 1.72
CA ALA A 94 -13.64 2.23 0.50
C ALA A 94 -15.17 2.27 0.53
N LYS A 95 -15.78 3.43 0.24
CA LYS A 95 -17.24 3.59 0.25
C LYS A 95 -17.82 3.79 -1.15
N SER A 96 -17.05 4.37 -2.05
CA SER A 96 -17.42 4.53 -3.46
C SER A 96 -16.16 4.47 -4.33
N ALA A 97 -16.32 4.62 -5.64
CA ALA A 97 -15.21 4.66 -6.59
C ALA A 97 -14.14 5.72 -6.28
N SER A 98 -14.50 6.79 -5.57
CA SER A 98 -13.60 7.91 -5.27
C SER A 98 -13.64 8.35 -3.80
N SER A 99 -14.31 7.63 -2.91
CA SER A 99 -14.40 8.02 -1.50
C SER A 99 -13.91 6.92 -0.56
N VAL A 100 -13.13 7.34 0.44
CA VAL A 100 -12.54 6.48 1.45
C VAL A 100 -12.90 7.03 2.82
N MET A 101 -13.33 6.14 3.71
CA MET A 101 -13.78 6.46 5.05
C MET A 101 -12.76 5.98 6.08
N PHE A 102 -12.41 6.87 7.00
CA PHE A 102 -11.55 6.62 8.14
C PHE A 102 -12.38 6.61 9.42
N GLU A 103 -12.25 5.56 10.21
CA GLU A 103 -13.02 5.38 11.44
C GLU A 103 -12.10 5.01 12.60
N ALA A 104 -12.42 5.48 13.80
CA ALA A 104 -11.71 5.12 15.02
C ALA A 104 -12.68 5.07 16.20
N PRO A 105 -12.42 4.24 17.23
CA PRO A 105 -13.29 4.14 18.39
C PRO A 105 -13.50 5.48 19.10
N GLY A 106 -14.76 5.88 19.28
CA GLY A 106 -15.13 7.12 19.98
C GLY A 106 -14.89 8.40 19.16
N MET A 107 -14.65 8.30 17.85
CA MET A 107 -14.49 9.44 16.95
C MET A 107 -15.55 9.39 15.84
N SER A 108 -15.96 10.56 15.36
CA SER A 108 -16.81 10.64 14.17
C SER A 108 -16.05 10.16 12.93
N PRO A 109 -16.70 9.40 12.02
CA PRO A 109 -16.07 8.95 10.80
C PRO A 109 -15.70 10.13 9.91
N ILE A 110 -14.56 10.04 9.23
CA ILE A 110 -14.09 11.04 8.27
C ILE A 110 -14.19 10.42 6.88
N LEU A 111 -14.98 11.04 5.99
CA LEU A 111 -15.04 10.67 4.59
C LEU A 111 -14.14 11.60 3.78
N VAL A 112 -13.25 11.01 2.98
CA VAL A 112 -12.31 11.75 2.13
C VAL A 112 -12.51 11.34 0.69
N ASP A 113 -12.67 12.31 -0.19
CA ASP A 113 -12.66 12.10 -1.64
C ASP A 113 -11.23 12.03 -2.16
N VAL A 114 -10.88 10.92 -2.79
CA VAL A 114 -9.59 10.70 -3.43
C VAL A 114 -9.65 11.28 -4.84
N PRO A 115 -8.79 12.25 -5.17
CA PRO A 115 -8.77 12.84 -6.50
C PRO A 115 -8.35 11.80 -7.54
N ASP A 116 -9.05 11.81 -8.68
CA ASP A 116 -8.66 11.02 -9.84
C ASP A 116 -7.37 11.60 -10.44
N GLN A 117 -6.34 10.76 -10.62
CA GLN A 117 -5.07 11.14 -11.21
C GLN A 117 -5.16 11.47 -12.70
N SER A 118 -6.29 11.19 -13.35
CA SER A 118 -6.58 11.64 -14.72
C SER A 118 -6.89 13.15 -14.81
N ARG A 119 -7.21 13.80 -13.69
CA ARG A 119 -7.52 15.22 -13.64
C ARG A 119 -6.27 16.01 -13.25
N PRO A 120 -5.98 17.15 -13.92
CA PRO A 120 -4.89 18.01 -13.50
C PRO A 120 -5.12 18.44 -12.05
N VAL A 121 -4.14 18.17 -11.19
CA VAL A 121 -4.16 18.60 -9.79
C VAL A 121 -4.18 20.13 -9.80
N ALA A 122 -5.28 20.72 -9.32
CA ALA A 122 -5.33 22.15 -9.10
C ALA A 122 -4.32 22.47 -7.99
N THR A 123 -3.24 23.16 -8.38
CA THR A 123 -2.29 23.72 -7.43
C THR A 123 -3.02 24.82 -6.65
N CYS A 124 -3.26 24.62 -5.35
CA CYS A 124 -3.65 25.73 -4.48
C CYS A 124 -2.46 26.68 -4.37
N THR A 125 -2.62 27.90 -4.90
CA THR A 125 -1.81 29.09 -4.66
C THR A 125 -2.11 29.71 -3.31
#